data_AF-A0A952XGY2-F1
#
_entry.id   AF-A0A952XGY2-F1
#
_cell.length_a   1.000
_cell.length_b   1.000
_cell.length_c   1.000
_cell.angle_alpha   90.00
_cell.angle_beta   90.00
_cell.angle_gamma   90.00
#
_symmetry.space_group_name_H-M   'P 1'
#
loop_
_entity.id
_entity.type
_entity.pdbx_description
1 polymer ?
#
loop_
_entity_poly.entity_id
_entity_poly.type
_entity_poly.pdbx_seq_one_letter_code
_entity_poly.pdbx_strand_id
1 'polypeptide(L)'
;MSGVWRAAAAALLVVALSAGACSRQNAGTQAPTTRSSTVVEPETRVDAVPQEEPAVARTQWRAANEQARTVAGNLRVSLQRVRGGPVVFAFANGITVYAQPYNVVPADSRSGVGGQSFAALMGGDPRVEAHLYRVLDETVSASAARGGLCGTERTRFLAVSEFVDASGRWVFKIASFRGDAAPPSSSDPLYCSPFAYTAQ
;
A
#
# COMPACT_ATOMS: atom_id res chain seq x y z
N MET A 1 36.87 -16.41 -38.29
CA MET A 1 36.65 -15.91 -39.67
C MET A 1 35.41 -16.62 -40.20
N SER A 2 34.23 -16.01 -40.00
CA SER A 2 33.50 -15.19 -40.99
C SER A 2 32.68 -16.05 -41.97
N GLY A 3 31.35 -16.02 -41.81
CA GLY A 3 30.39 -16.57 -42.77
C GLY A 3 29.19 -15.64 -42.87
N VAL A 4 29.29 -14.66 -43.77
CA VAL A 4 28.24 -13.68 -44.14
C VAL A 4 27.75 -14.06 -45.53
N TRP A 5 26.45 -14.32 -45.71
CA TRP A 5 25.79 -14.50 -47.02
C TRP A 5 24.44 -13.76 -46.96
N ARG A 6 24.38 -12.48 -47.36
CA ARG A 6 24.16 -11.91 -48.70
C ARG A 6 22.80 -12.24 -49.32
N ALA A 7 22.01 -11.18 -49.44
CA ALA A 7 20.76 -11.04 -50.17
C ALA A 7 20.92 -11.28 -51.69
N ALA A 8 19.83 -11.72 -52.32
CA ALA A 8 19.65 -11.71 -53.77
C ALA A 8 18.34 -10.99 -54.12
N ALA A 9 18.43 -10.08 -55.09
CA ALA A 9 17.33 -9.27 -55.61
C ALA A 9 17.29 -9.38 -57.14
N ALA A 10 16.11 -9.01 -57.70
CA ALA A 10 15.80 -8.67 -59.09
C ALA A 10 15.63 -9.84 -60.09
N ALA A 11 14.79 -9.79 -61.14
CA ALA A 11 13.69 -8.94 -61.63
C ALA A 11 13.19 -9.55 -62.97
N LEU A 12 11.99 -9.19 -63.46
CA LEU A 12 11.57 -9.06 -64.90
C LEU A 12 10.02 -8.81 -64.93
N LEU A 13 9.48 -7.63 -65.32
CA LEU A 13 9.14 -7.08 -66.67
C LEU A 13 7.95 -7.83 -67.34
N VAL A 14 6.82 -7.26 -67.83
CA VAL A 14 6.59 -6.20 -68.86
C VAL A 14 5.07 -5.79 -68.97
N VAL A 15 4.80 -4.47 -69.05
CA VAL A 15 3.91 -3.62 -69.92
C VAL A 15 2.50 -4.08 -70.42
N ALA A 16 1.49 -3.18 -70.27
CA ALA A 16 0.71 -2.56 -71.39
C ALA A 16 -0.38 -1.56 -70.91
N LEU A 17 -0.39 -0.36 -71.51
CA LEU A 17 -1.40 0.71 -71.34
C LEU A 17 -2.65 0.47 -72.21
N SER A 18 -3.82 0.90 -71.74
CA SER A 18 -4.87 1.47 -72.60
C SER A 18 -5.82 2.37 -71.79
N ALA A 19 -6.07 3.56 -72.32
CA ALA A 19 -6.95 4.59 -71.78
C ALA A 19 -8.32 4.55 -72.49
N GLY A 20 -9.38 4.92 -71.76
CA GLY A 20 -10.61 5.48 -72.34
C GLY A 20 -11.89 4.69 -72.06
N ALA A 21 -12.73 5.22 -71.14
CA ALA A 21 -14.17 5.41 -71.33
C ALA A 21 -14.81 6.00 -70.05
N CYS A 22 -15.33 7.23 -70.16
CA CYS A 22 -16.25 7.82 -69.19
C CYS A 22 -17.63 7.14 -69.31
N SER A 23 -18.34 6.87 -68.19
CA SER A 23 -19.76 7.25 -68.05
C SER A 23 -20.37 6.99 -66.66
N ARG A 24 -21.04 8.06 -66.19
CA ARG A 24 -22.32 8.20 -65.45
C ARG A 24 -22.54 7.72 -64.00
N GLN A 25 -23.14 8.67 -63.27
CA GLN A 25 -23.73 8.66 -61.93
C GLN A 25 -24.44 7.38 -61.48
N ASN A 26 -24.38 7.10 -60.17
CA ASN A 26 -25.59 7.02 -59.36
C ASN A 26 -25.33 7.42 -57.90
N ALA A 27 -26.14 8.36 -57.41
CA ALA A 27 -26.22 8.74 -56.02
C ALA A 27 -26.88 7.60 -55.23
N GLY A 28 -26.10 6.94 -54.38
CA GLY A 28 -26.57 5.96 -53.41
C GLY A 28 -26.61 6.59 -52.02
N THR A 29 -27.82 6.75 -51.51
CA THR A 29 -28.20 7.34 -50.24
C THR A 29 -27.48 6.72 -49.02
N GLN A 30 -27.11 7.62 -48.13
CA GLN A 30 -26.66 7.50 -46.74
C GLN A 30 -27.25 6.33 -45.92
N ALA A 31 -26.38 5.60 -45.22
CA ALA A 31 -26.73 4.86 -44.01
C ALA A 31 -25.54 4.91 -43.01
N PRO A 32 -25.52 5.82 -42.03
CA PRO A 32 -24.57 5.77 -40.93
C PRO A 32 -25.25 5.02 -39.79
N THR A 33 -25.02 3.72 -39.68
CA THR A 33 -25.43 2.94 -38.51
C THR A 33 -24.26 2.13 -37.97
N THR A 34 -23.15 2.81 -37.68
CA THR A 34 -22.32 2.40 -36.56
C THR A 34 -23.00 2.93 -35.30
N ARG A 35 -23.72 2.05 -34.60
CA ARG A 35 -24.15 2.34 -33.23
C ARG A 35 -22.89 2.66 -32.45
N SER A 36 -22.77 3.89 -31.97
CA SER A 36 -21.79 4.25 -30.96
C SER A 36 -21.99 3.28 -29.81
N SER A 37 -21.09 2.31 -29.66
CA SER A 37 -21.00 1.53 -28.44
C SER A 37 -20.70 2.57 -27.38
N THR A 38 -21.71 2.92 -26.58
CA THR A 38 -21.45 3.49 -25.26
C THR A 38 -20.65 2.43 -24.54
N VAL A 39 -19.32 2.56 -24.64
CA VAL A 39 -18.42 1.99 -23.64
C VAL A 39 -18.85 2.70 -22.37
N VAL A 40 -19.72 2.02 -21.62
CA VAL A 40 -19.95 2.36 -20.24
C VAL A 40 -18.62 2.06 -19.58
N GLU A 41 -17.83 3.10 -19.37
CA GLU A 41 -16.68 3.01 -18.48
C GLU A 41 -17.22 2.45 -17.16
N PRO A 42 -16.78 1.25 -16.72
CA PRO A 42 -17.28 0.71 -15.48
C PRO A 42 -17.00 1.75 -14.40
N GLU A 43 -18.02 2.17 -13.65
CA GLU A 43 -17.85 3.03 -12.50
C GLU A 43 -16.84 2.36 -11.57
N THR A 44 -15.59 2.83 -11.55
CA THR A 44 -14.53 2.30 -10.69
C THR A 44 -14.67 2.77 -9.24
N ARG A 45 -15.84 3.30 -8.84
CA ARG A 45 -16.14 3.58 -7.43
C ARG A 45 -16.54 2.30 -6.72
N VAL A 46 -15.58 1.40 -6.55
CA VAL A 46 -15.68 0.29 -5.62
C VAL A 46 -14.99 0.73 -4.32
N ASP A 47 -15.80 1.13 -3.33
CA ASP A 47 -15.50 1.12 -1.89
C ASP A 47 -14.11 1.58 -1.44
N ALA A 48 -13.66 2.76 -1.88
CA ALA A 48 -12.46 3.37 -1.31
C ALA A 48 -12.69 3.69 0.18
N VAL A 49 -11.99 2.97 1.06
CA VAL A 49 -12.00 3.24 2.49
C VAL A 49 -11.21 4.53 2.74
N PRO A 50 -11.80 5.56 3.39
CA PRO A 50 -11.04 6.75 3.73
C PRO A 50 -9.84 6.39 4.60
N GLN A 51 -8.67 6.83 4.18
CA GLN A 51 -7.39 6.51 4.81
C GLN A 51 -6.45 7.71 4.73
N GLU A 52 -5.47 7.74 5.64
CA GLU A 52 -4.47 8.80 5.71
C GLU A 52 -3.10 8.23 6.01
N GLU A 53 -2.06 8.97 5.65
CA GLU A 53 -0.71 8.66 6.11
C GLU A 53 -0.61 8.91 7.63
N PRO A 54 -0.04 7.98 8.40
CA PRO A 54 0.09 8.12 9.85
C PRO A 54 0.74 9.44 10.27
N ALA A 55 0.15 10.07 11.29
CA ALA A 55 0.62 11.32 11.91
C ALA A 55 0.44 12.60 11.09
N VAL A 56 -0.17 12.54 9.90
CA VAL A 56 -0.42 13.72 9.06
C VAL A 56 -1.62 14.52 9.56
N ALA A 57 -2.76 13.85 9.72
CA ALA A 57 -4.02 14.52 10.03
C ALA A 57 -4.43 14.44 11.51
N ARG A 58 -3.97 13.41 12.23
CA ARG A 58 -4.32 13.16 13.65
C ARG A 58 -3.09 12.77 14.44
N THR A 59 -3.03 13.25 15.68
CA THR A 59 -1.87 13.08 16.55
C THR A 59 -2.20 12.38 17.87
N GLN A 60 -3.46 12.16 18.21
CA GLN A 60 -3.87 11.57 19.49
C GLN A 60 -4.91 10.46 19.30
N TRP A 61 -4.70 9.34 19.99
CA TRP A 61 -5.46 8.12 19.81
C TRP A 61 -5.71 7.41 21.13
N ARG A 62 -6.93 6.91 21.34
CA ARG A 62 -7.33 6.14 22.53
C ARG A 62 -7.16 4.64 22.29
N ALA A 63 -6.62 3.91 23.26
CA ALA A 63 -6.44 2.46 23.18
C ALA A 63 -7.78 1.70 23.01
N ALA A 64 -7.85 0.82 22.00
CA ALA A 64 -9.07 0.17 21.55
C ALA A 64 -9.07 -1.37 21.62
N ASN A 65 -7.91 -2.02 21.72
CA ASN A 65 -7.80 -3.46 22.04
C ASN A 65 -7.14 -3.70 23.41
N GLU A 66 -7.25 -4.92 23.92
CA GLU A 66 -6.67 -5.31 25.22
C GLU A 66 -5.16 -5.11 25.25
N GLN A 67 -4.47 -5.47 24.16
CA GLN A 67 -3.03 -5.29 24.04
C GLN A 67 -2.63 -3.81 24.18
N ALA A 68 -3.30 -2.89 23.47
CA ALA A 68 -3.05 -1.47 23.63
C ALA A 68 -3.39 -0.98 25.04
N ARG A 69 -4.49 -1.41 25.66
CA ARG A 69 -4.86 -0.95 27.01
C ARG A 69 -3.89 -1.42 28.10
N THR A 70 -3.43 -2.65 27.99
CA THR A 70 -2.66 -3.31 29.07
C THR A 70 -1.15 -3.18 28.89
N VAL A 71 -0.67 -3.06 27.66
CA VAL A 71 0.76 -2.96 27.36
C VAL A 71 1.17 -1.52 27.12
N ALA A 72 0.54 -0.80 26.19
CA ALA A 72 1.05 0.47 25.68
C ALA A 72 0.32 1.73 26.21
N GLY A 73 -0.96 1.62 26.61
CA GLY A 73 -1.82 2.77 26.88
C GLY A 73 -2.20 3.54 25.61
N ASN A 74 -2.74 4.76 25.77
CA ASN A 74 -3.08 5.67 24.66
C ASN A 74 -1.85 6.04 23.83
N LEU A 75 -2.06 6.52 22.60
CA LEU A 75 -0.99 6.83 21.66
C LEU A 75 -1.02 8.30 21.26
N ARG A 76 0.16 8.92 21.21
CA ARG A 76 0.41 10.16 20.48
C ARG A 76 1.38 9.89 19.33
N VAL A 77 1.08 10.44 18.16
CA VAL A 77 1.92 10.29 16.97
C VAL A 77 2.28 11.66 16.43
N SER A 78 3.55 11.86 16.07
CA SER A 78 4.02 13.13 15.52
C SER A 78 5.14 12.91 14.49
N LEU A 79 5.13 13.72 13.44
CA LEU A 79 6.26 13.86 12.51
C LEU A 79 7.35 14.70 13.16
N GLN A 80 8.62 14.25 13.08
CA GLN A 80 9.72 14.98 13.72
C GLN A 80 10.15 16.23 12.92
N ARG A 81 9.94 16.26 11.60
CA ARG A 81 10.31 17.40 10.74
C ARG A 81 9.31 17.65 9.61
N VAL A 82 9.32 16.75 8.62
CA VAL A 82 8.55 16.87 7.37
C VAL A 82 7.89 15.54 7.05
N ARG A 83 6.90 15.56 6.16
CA ARG A 83 6.25 14.35 5.62
C ARG A 83 7.29 13.39 5.03
N GLY A 84 7.15 12.09 5.28
CA GLY A 84 8.14 11.06 4.92
C GLY A 84 9.40 11.02 5.81
N GLY A 85 9.53 11.94 6.78
CA GLY A 85 10.58 11.88 7.80
C GLY A 85 10.27 10.88 8.93
N PRO A 86 11.16 10.79 9.94
CA PRO A 86 10.91 9.96 11.11
C PRO A 86 9.61 10.34 11.82
N VAL A 87 8.87 9.31 12.22
CA VAL A 87 7.65 9.39 13.02
C VAL A 87 7.98 8.97 14.44
N VAL A 88 7.45 9.72 15.41
CA VAL A 88 7.53 9.38 16.83
C VAL A 88 6.19 8.85 17.29
N PHE A 89 6.18 7.65 17.84
CA PHE A 89 5.04 7.01 18.49
C PHE A 89 5.28 7.04 20.00
N ALA A 90 4.58 7.92 20.70
CA ALA A 90 4.67 8.07 22.15
C ALA A 90 3.45 7.43 22.82
N PHE A 91 3.69 6.34 23.54
CA PHE A 91 2.66 5.57 24.22
C PHE A 91 2.54 5.99 25.69
N ALA A 92 1.32 6.03 26.21
CA ALA A 92 1.02 6.58 27.52
C ALA A 92 1.62 5.77 28.69
N ASN A 93 1.99 4.51 28.46
CA ASN A 93 2.72 3.70 29.44
C ASN A 93 4.21 4.08 29.58
N GLY A 94 4.73 4.96 28.72
CA GLY A 94 6.13 5.39 28.71
C GLY A 94 7.03 4.68 27.70
N ILE A 95 6.48 3.91 26.75
CA ILE A 95 7.21 3.49 25.55
C ILE A 95 7.24 4.67 24.57
N THR A 96 8.40 4.95 23.99
CA THR A 96 8.54 5.88 22.86
C THR A 96 9.32 5.22 21.74
N VAL A 97 8.75 5.21 20.53
CA VAL A 97 9.37 4.62 19.34
C VAL A 97 9.67 5.71 18.33
N TYR A 98 10.92 5.79 17.89
CA TYR A 98 11.36 6.60 16.77
C TYR A 98 11.53 5.70 15.55
N ALA A 99 10.77 5.94 14.49
CA ALA A 99 10.78 5.05 13.33
C ALA A 99 10.84 5.81 12.00
N GLN A 100 11.63 5.28 11.06
CA GLN A 100 11.76 5.81 9.71
C GLN A 100 10.87 5.02 8.77
N PRO A 101 9.94 5.67 8.03
CA PRO A 101 9.20 5.00 6.96
C PRO A 101 10.18 4.50 5.89
N TYR A 102 9.97 3.28 5.40
CA TYR A 102 10.76 2.71 4.30
C TYR A 102 9.93 2.17 3.14
N ASN A 103 8.64 1.89 3.35
CA ASN A 103 7.76 1.41 2.29
C ASN A 103 6.28 1.64 2.62
N VAL A 104 5.42 1.56 1.60
CA VAL A 104 3.96 1.52 1.71
C VAL A 104 3.47 0.42 0.79
N VAL A 105 2.61 -0.47 1.31
CA VAL A 105 2.07 -1.60 0.56
C VAL A 105 0.56 -1.74 0.80
N PRO A 106 -0.20 -2.37 -0.09
CA PRO A 106 -1.58 -2.75 0.21
C PRO A 106 -1.65 -3.62 1.48
N ALA A 107 -2.62 -3.39 2.36
CA ALA A 107 -2.72 -4.11 3.62
C ALA A 107 -3.11 -5.60 3.42
N ASP A 108 -3.72 -5.96 2.29
CA ASP A 108 -3.95 -7.35 1.90
C ASP A 108 -2.69 -8.09 1.42
N SER A 109 -1.58 -7.38 1.22
CA SER A 109 -0.30 -7.98 0.86
C SER A 109 0.24 -8.89 1.96
N ARG A 110 0.94 -9.95 1.56
CA ARG A 110 1.58 -10.89 2.49
C ARG A 110 2.61 -10.19 3.35
N SER A 111 2.51 -10.38 4.66
CA SER A 111 3.45 -9.80 5.64
C SER A 111 4.79 -10.54 5.72
N GLY A 112 4.84 -11.78 5.22
CA GLY A 112 5.93 -12.73 5.45
C GLY A 112 5.72 -13.62 6.69
N VAL A 113 4.73 -13.32 7.55
CA VAL A 113 4.47 -14.10 8.77
C VAL A 113 3.35 -15.09 8.56
N GLY A 114 3.67 -16.40 8.58
CA GLY A 114 2.66 -17.46 8.57
C GLY A 114 1.66 -17.40 7.41
N GLY A 115 2.04 -16.80 6.29
CA GLY A 115 1.17 -16.56 5.13
C GLY A 115 0.09 -15.49 5.32
N GLN A 116 0.06 -14.78 6.45
CA GLN A 116 -0.95 -13.77 6.77
C GLN A 116 -0.65 -12.43 6.09
N SER A 117 -1.71 -11.69 5.74
CA SER A 117 -1.59 -10.31 5.27
C SER A 117 -1.34 -9.32 6.41
N PHE A 118 -0.93 -8.10 6.11
CA PHE A 118 -0.81 -7.04 7.12
C PHE A 118 -2.16 -6.75 7.79
N ALA A 119 -3.24 -6.66 7.02
CA ALA A 119 -4.60 -6.46 7.53
C ALA A 119 -5.00 -7.56 8.51
N ALA A 120 -4.68 -8.82 8.22
CA ALA A 120 -4.95 -9.93 9.12
C ALA A 120 -4.14 -9.82 10.43
N LEU A 121 -2.85 -9.48 10.36
CA LEU A 121 -2.00 -9.35 11.54
C LEU A 121 -2.43 -8.24 12.49
N MET A 122 -2.88 -7.09 11.98
CA MET A 122 -3.26 -5.95 12.80
C MET A 122 -4.77 -5.85 13.08
N GLY A 123 -5.58 -6.74 12.51
CA GLY A 123 -7.04 -6.63 12.52
C GLY A 123 -7.51 -5.33 11.87
N GLY A 124 -6.97 -5.04 10.68
CA GLY A 124 -7.27 -3.87 9.84
C GLY A 124 -8.22 -4.19 8.68
N ASP A 125 -8.45 -3.21 7.81
CA ASP A 125 -9.21 -3.39 6.56
C ASP A 125 -8.25 -3.80 5.42
N PRO A 126 -8.54 -4.84 4.62
CA PRO A 126 -7.67 -5.25 3.52
C PRO A 126 -7.61 -4.22 2.37
N ARG A 127 -8.54 -3.26 2.30
CA ARG A 127 -8.64 -2.27 1.21
C ARG A 127 -7.80 -1.01 1.45
N VAL A 128 -7.10 -0.92 2.58
CA VAL A 128 -6.26 0.24 2.92
C VAL A 128 -4.78 -0.07 2.73
N GLU A 129 -3.94 0.94 2.92
CA GLU A 129 -2.49 0.84 2.89
C GLU A 129 -1.92 0.47 4.27
N ALA A 130 -0.81 -0.26 4.26
CA ALA A 130 0.06 -0.50 5.39
C ALA A 130 1.37 0.26 5.17
N HIS A 131 1.59 1.28 6.00
CA HIS A 131 2.84 2.04 6.07
C HIS A 131 3.85 1.29 6.93
N LEU A 132 5.02 1.03 6.37
CA LEU A 132 6.04 0.20 6.99
C LEU A 132 7.20 1.07 7.49
N TYR A 133 7.56 0.87 8.75
CA TYR A 133 8.56 1.66 9.45
C TYR A 133 9.65 0.77 10.03
N ARG A 134 10.90 1.22 9.91
CA ARG A 134 12.05 0.68 10.60
C ARG A 134 12.21 1.44 11.91
N VAL A 135 12.21 0.74 13.02
CA VAL A 135 12.46 1.33 14.34
C VAL A 135 13.94 1.65 14.44
N LEU A 136 14.23 2.94 14.64
CA LEU A 136 15.58 3.46 14.87
C LEU A 136 15.93 3.38 16.36
N ASP A 137 14.98 3.76 17.21
CA ASP A 137 15.10 3.70 18.66
C ASP A 137 13.77 3.33 19.31
N GLU A 138 13.83 2.53 20.37
CA GLU A 138 12.72 2.22 21.26
C GLU A 138 13.19 2.47 22.70
N THR A 139 12.70 3.57 23.26
CA THR A 139 12.94 3.91 24.66
C THR A 139 11.79 3.38 25.51
N VAL A 140 12.12 2.63 26.56
CA VAL A 140 11.15 2.02 27.48
C VAL A 140 11.42 2.55 28.88
N SER A 141 10.47 3.30 29.43
CA SER A 141 10.58 3.83 30.80
C SER A 141 10.25 2.77 31.86
N ALA A 142 10.55 3.07 33.13
CA ALA A 142 10.22 2.20 34.25
C ALA A 142 8.70 1.95 34.43
N SER A 143 7.83 2.83 33.91
CA SER A 143 6.37 2.64 33.97
C SER A 143 5.86 1.59 32.99
N ALA A 144 6.65 1.22 31.98
CA ALA A 144 6.33 0.16 31.03
C ALA A 144 6.76 -1.21 31.58
N ALA A 145 6.09 -1.69 32.63
CA ALA A 145 6.46 -2.90 33.38
C ALA A 145 6.54 -4.19 32.54
N ARG A 146 5.93 -4.21 31.35
CA ARG A 146 5.91 -5.35 30.43
C ARG A 146 6.97 -5.26 29.33
N GLY A 147 7.81 -4.23 29.34
CA GLY A 147 8.81 -3.95 28.31
C GLY A 147 8.27 -3.10 27.15
N GLY A 148 8.89 -3.24 25.97
CA GLY A 148 8.52 -2.54 24.74
C GLY A 148 7.32 -3.15 24.01
N LEU A 149 7.10 -2.76 22.74
CA LEU A 149 5.98 -3.30 21.95
C LEU A 149 6.16 -4.79 21.58
N CYS A 150 7.38 -5.32 21.71
CA CYS A 150 7.71 -6.74 21.60
C CYS A 150 8.07 -7.38 22.95
N GLY A 151 7.61 -6.77 24.06
CA GLY A 151 7.87 -7.27 25.42
C GLY A 151 9.32 -7.03 25.84
N THR A 152 10.01 -8.09 26.30
CA THR A 152 11.41 -8.02 26.71
C THR A 152 12.39 -7.89 25.54
N GLU A 153 11.92 -8.13 24.32
CA GLU A 153 12.72 -7.95 23.11
C GLU A 153 12.45 -6.61 22.45
N ARG A 154 13.46 -6.11 21.72
CA ARG A 154 13.36 -4.83 21.01
C ARG A 154 12.50 -4.95 19.76
N THR A 155 11.61 -3.99 19.60
CA THR A 155 10.87 -3.78 18.37
C THR A 155 11.82 -3.27 17.28
N ARG A 156 11.75 -3.84 16.09
CA ARG A 156 12.61 -3.49 14.94
C ARG A 156 11.83 -2.94 13.75
N PHE A 157 10.59 -3.37 13.58
CA PHE A 157 9.72 -2.87 12.51
C PHE A 157 8.29 -2.68 13.00
N LEU A 158 7.58 -1.76 12.35
CA LEU A 158 6.15 -1.54 12.53
C LEU A 158 5.47 -1.58 11.16
N ALA A 159 4.27 -2.15 11.10
CA ALA A 159 3.32 -1.91 10.02
C ALA A 159 2.12 -1.15 10.59
N VAL A 160 1.72 -0.06 9.95
CA VAL A 160 0.74 0.88 10.47
C VAL A 160 -0.31 1.24 9.42
N SER A 161 -1.58 1.29 9.83
CA SER A 161 -2.67 1.79 8.99
C SER A 161 -3.54 2.78 9.76
N GLU A 162 -3.87 3.91 9.14
CA GLU A 162 -4.82 4.92 9.63
C GLU A 162 -5.99 5.03 8.65
N PHE A 163 -7.20 4.67 9.09
CA PHE A 163 -8.37 4.63 8.22
C PHE A 163 -9.70 4.76 8.97
N VAL A 164 -10.79 4.93 8.24
CA VAL A 164 -12.16 4.93 8.78
C VAL A 164 -12.72 3.51 8.76
N ASP A 165 -13.04 2.96 9.93
CA ASP A 165 -13.63 1.62 10.05
C ASP A 165 -15.10 1.59 9.61
N ALA A 166 -15.70 0.39 9.58
CA ALA A 166 -17.10 0.20 9.20
C ALA A 166 -18.12 0.95 10.10
N SER A 167 -17.70 1.44 11.27
CA SER A 167 -18.54 2.26 12.16
C SER A 167 -18.44 3.77 11.83
N GLY A 168 -17.66 4.15 10.83
CA GLY A 168 -17.42 5.55 10.47
C GLY A 168 -16.42 6.25 11.38
N ARG A 169 -15.65 5.51 12.20
CA ARG A 169 -14.66 6.09 13.10
C ARG A 169 -13.26 5.91 12.57
N TRP A 170 -12.44 6.95 12.75
CA TRP A 170 -11.01 6.84 12.52
C TRP A 170 -10.36 5.88 13.50
N VAL A 171 -9.61 4.93 12.97
CA VAL A 171 -8.84 3.93 13.70
C VAL A 171 -7.38 3.96 13.28
N PHE A 172 -6.51 3.60 14.21
CA PHE A 172 -5.08 3.49 14.01
C PHE A 172 -4.65 2.10 14.43
N LYS A 173 -4.03 1.35 13.51
CA LYS A 173 -3.64 -0.05 13.72
C LYS A 173 -2.13 -0.17 13.59
N ILE A 174 -1.51 -0.93 14.48
CA ILE A 174 -0.08 -1.20 14.49
C ILE A 174 0.12 -2.71 14.62
N ALA A 175 0.96 -3.31 13.77
CA ALA A 175 1.59 -4.59 14.03
C ALA A 175 3.07 -4.36 14.32
N SER A 176 3.58 -4.89 15.44
CA SER A 176 5.00 -4.80 15.80
C SER A 176 5.74 -6.09 15.45
N PHE A 177 7.00 -5.93 15.03
CA PHE A 177 7.88 -7.03 14.65
C PHE A 177 9.26 -6.86 15.30
N ARG A 178 9.90 -8.00 15.61
CA ARG A 178 11.27 -8.10 16.13
C ARG A 178 12.17 -8.83 15.13
N GLY A 179 13.46 -8.92 15.45
CA GLY A 179 14.48 -9.53 14.57
C GLY A 179 14.89 -8.62 13.40
N ASP A 180 15.72 -9.15 12.51
CA ASP A 180 16.41 -8.34 11.49
C ASP A 180 15.70 -8.34 10.12
N ALA A 181 14.73 -9.23 9.91
CA ALA A 181 13.99 -9.33 8.66
C ALA A 181 12.87 -8.28 8.59
N ALA A 182 12.95 -7.40 7.58
CA ALA A 182 12.00 -6.32 7.39
C ALA A 182 10.77 -6.80 6.61
N PRO A 183 9.54 -6.68 7.14
CA PRO A 183 8.35 -7.05 6.38
C PRO A 183 8.09 -6.08 5.20
N PRO A 184 7.48 -6.50 4.09
CA PRO A 184 7.37 -7.89 3.68
C PRO A 184 8.75 -8.40 3.25
N SER A 185 9.17 -9.54 3.80
CA SER A 185 10.39 -10.25 3.39
C SER A 185 10.11 -11.73 3.18
N SER A 186 10.94 -12.36 2.35
CA SER A 186 10.98 -13.82 2.21
C SER A 186 11.70 -14.50 3.38
N SER A 187 12.53 -13.77 4.12
CA SER A 187 13.07 -14.17 5.42
C SER A 187 12.01 -13.88 6.47
N ASP A 188 11.39 -14.93 7.04
CA ASP A 188 10.24 -14.86 7.96
C ASP A 188 10.39 -13.76 9.05
N PRO A 189 9.66 -12.63 8.96
CA PRO A 189 9.68 -11.62 10.00
C PRO A 189 9.04 -12.16 11.28
N LEU A 190 9.55 -11.74 12.44
CA LEU A 190 9.05 -12.22 13.73
C LEU A 190 7.99 -11.27 14.26
N TYR A 191 6.72 -11.61 14.07
CA TYR A 191 5.59 -10.84 14.62
C TYR A 191 5.53 -10.93 16.15
N CYS A 192 5.21 -9.81 16.79
CA CYS A 192 5.05 -9.72 18.24
C CYS A 192 3.60 -9.55 18.66
N SER A 193 2.96 -8.44 18.24
CA SER A 193 1.65 -8.06 18.78
C SER A 193 0.93 -7.04 17.91
N PRO A 194 -0.42 -7.04 17.93
CA PRO A 194 -1.23 -5.99 17.34
C PRO A 194 -1.68 -4.95 18.37
N PHE A 195 -1.63 -3.68 18.02
CA PHE A 195 -2.16 -2.58 18.81
C PHE A 195 -3.20 -1.82 18.00
N ALA A 196 -4.35 -1.55 18.61
CA ALA A 196 -5.44 -0.85 17.95
C ALA A 196 -5.86 0.36 18.77
N TYR A 197 -6.16 1.45 18.07
CA TYR A 197 -6.59 2.70 18.65
C TYR A 197 -7.73 3.32 17.85
N THR A 198 -8.46 4.23 18.48
CA THR A 198 -9.54 5.02 17.88
C THR A 198 -9.27 6.50 18.11
N ALA A 199 -9.68 7.35 17.16
CA ALA A 199 -9.62 8.79 17.34
C ALA A 199 -10.44 9.21 18.58
N GLN A 200 -9.99 10.28 19.24
CA GLN A 200 -10.70 10.92 20.34
C GLN A 200 -11.73 11.92 19.83
#